data_AF-A0A6G2K2H1-F1
#
_entry.id   AF-A0A6G2K2H1-F1
#
_cell.length_a   1.000
_cell.length_b   1.000
_cell.length_c   1.000
_cell.angle_alpha   90.00
_cell.angle_beta   90.00
_cell.angle_gamma   90.00
#
_symmetry.space_group_name_H-M   'P 1'
#
loop_
_entity.id
_entity.type
_entity.pdbx_description
1 polymer ?
#
loop_
_entity_poly.entity_id
_entity_poly.type
_entity_poly.pdbx_seq_one_letter_code
_entity_poly.pdbx_strand_id
1 'polypeptide(L)'
;MPRTTTIRLDEEHTRMLDEIAEDFGGASAAVREGIRMLADQRRRQQALGDLLDEMNERNGPADPDDVEEMVRRHFDSGADGTAPRQADDC
;
A
#
# COMPACT_ATOMS: atom_id res chain seq x y z
N MET A 1 32.17 -2.79 8.27
CA MET A 1 33.00 -2.00 7.34
C MET A 1 32.14 -1.65 6.13
N PRO A 2 32.23 -0.43 5.57
CA PRO A 2 31.53 -0.10 4.33
C PRO A 2 32.05 -0.99 3.19
N ARG A 3 31.13 -1.44 2.33
CA ARG A 3 31.44 -2.22 1.13
C ARG A 3 31.15 -1.35 -0.09
N THR A 4 32.11 -1.28 -1.00
CA THR A 4 31.91 -0.66 -2.32
C THR A 4 31.39 -1.71 -3.30
N THR A 5 30.35 -1.35 -4.05
CA THR A 5 29.78 -2.17 -5.12
C THR A 5 29.69 -1.33 -6.38
N THR A 6 30.21 -1.84 -7.49
CA THR A 6 30.07 -1.21 -8.81
C THR A 6 28.87 -1.81 -9.52
N ILE A 7 27.98 -0.95 -10.01
CA ILE A 7 26.75 -1.32 -10.73
C ILE A 7 26.79 -0.66 -12.11
N ARG A 8 26.29 -1.37 -13.12
CA ARG A 8 26.12 -0.84 -14.48
C ARG A 8 24.64 -0.54 -14.67
N LEU A 9 24.36 0.68 -15.12
CA LEU A 9 23.03 1.14 -15.47
C LEU A 9 22.99 1.36 -16.98
N ASP A 10 21.83 1.10 -17.58
CA ASP A 10 21.57 1.59 -18.93
C ASP A 10 21.33 3.11 -18.91
N GLU A 11 21.14 3.67 -20.11
CA GLU A 11 20.97 5.11 -20.27
C GLU A 11 19.70 5.65 -19.60
N GLU A 12 18.62 4.87 -19.63
CA GLU A 12 17.35 5.25 -19.01
C GLU A 12 17.49 5.34 -17.49
N HIS A 13 18.00 4.29 -16.85
CA HIS A 13 18.21 4.26 -15.41
C HIS A 13 19.27 5.28 -14.94
N THR A 14 20.26 5.58 -15.79
CA THR A 14 21.23 6.65 -15.50
C THR A 14 20.53 8.00 -15.41
N ARG A 15 19.66 8.33 -16.39
CA ARG A 15 18.88 9.58 -16.36
C ARG A 15 17.96 9.65 -15.16
N MET A 16 17.23 8.57 -14.85
CA MET A 16 16.37 8.53 -13.66
C MET A 16 17.18 8.75 -12.37
N LEU A 17 18.37 8.16 -12.28
CA LEU A 17 19.23 8.33 -11.12
C LEU A 17 19.73 9.77 -11.03
N ASP A 18 20.13 10.39 -12.14
CA ASP A 18 20.60 11.77 -12.17
C ASP A 18 19.49 12.75 -11.78
N GLU A 19 18.25 12.52 -12.20
CA GLU A 19 17.07 13.34 -11.84
C GLU A 19 16.83 13.38 -10.33
N ILE A 20 17.00 12.25 -9.64
CA ILE A 20 16.74 12.16 -8.20
C ILE A 20 18.01 12.37 -7.36
N ALA A 21 19.20 12.25 -7.93
CA ALA A 21 20.46 12.21 -7.18
C ALA A 21 20.66 13.46 -6.34
N GLU A 22 20.32 14.64 -6.86
CA GLU A 22 20.52 15.92 -6.17
C GLU A 22 19.74 15.98 -4.85
N ASP A 23 18.51 15.48 -4.84
CA ASP A 23 17.63 15.47 -3.65
C ASP A 23 18.18 14.60 -2.52
N PHE A 24 18.96 13.57 -2.84
CA PHE A 24 19.51 12.63 -1.88
C PHE A 24 20.99 12.87 -1.55
N GLY A 25 21.62 13.94 -2.05
CA GLY A 25 23.04 14.22 -1.81
C GLY A 25 23.99 13.38 -2.68
N GLY A 26 23.53 12.99 -3.87
CA GLY A 26 24.28 12.34 -4.93
C GLY A 26 23.84 10.90 -5.24
N ALA A 27 24.32 10.38 -6.37
CA ALA A 27 23.93 9.08 -6.92
C ALA A 27 24.05 7.91 -5.92
N SER A 28 25.17 7.84 -5.18
CA SER A 28 25.38 6.76 -4.20
C SER A 28 24.42 6.82 -3.01
N ALA A 29 23.98 8.02 -2.62
CA ALA A 29 23.04 8.19 -1.53
C ALA A 29 21.61 7.86 -1.99
N ALA A 30 21.21 8.31 -3.18
CA ALA A 30 19.96 7.93 -3.82
C ALA A 30 19.82 6.40 -3.96
N VAL A 31 20.86 5.72 -4.46
CA VAL A 31 20.84 4.25 -4.58
C VAL A 31 20.70 3.57 -3.22
N ARG A 32 21.40 4.06 -2.18
CA ARG A 32 21.26 3.48 -0.83
C ARG A 32 19.84 3.66 -0.28
N GLU A 33 19.21 4.80 -0.53
CA GLU A 33 17.83 5.03 -0.11
C GLU A 33 16.86 4.12 -0.86
N GLY A 34 16.99 4.01 -2.19
CA GLY A 34 16.19 3.10 -3.00
C GLY A 34 16.29 1.65 -2.52
N ILE A 35 17.50 1.17 -2.18
CA ILE A 35 17.70 -0.16 -1.60
C ILE A 35 16.96 -0.30 -0.26
N ARG A 36 17.00 0.71 0.61
CA ARG A 36 16.28 0.69 1.89
C ARG A 36 14.77 0.59 1.67
N MET A 37 14.22 1.44 0.80
CA MET A 37 12.80 1.47 0.48
C MET A 37 12.30 0.13 -0.07
N LEU A 38 13.06 -0.49 -0.99
CA LEU A 38 12.74 -1.81 -1.54
C LEU A 38 12.78 -2.89 -0.46
N ALA A 39 13.77 -2.85 0.44
CA ALA A 39 13.86 -3.79 1.54
C ALA A 39 12.69 -3.65 2.53
N ASP A 40 12.29 -2.42 2.85
CA ASP A 40 11.13 -2.14 3.71
C ASP A 40 9.82 -2.58 3.06
N GLN A 41 9.65 -2.33 1.76
CA GLN A 41 8.49 -2.80 1.02
C GLN A 41 8.40 -4.33 1.05
N ARG A 42 9.51 -5.04 0.80
CA ARG A 42 9.55 -6.50 0.85
C ARG A 42 9.21 -7.03 2.25
N ARG A 43 9.75 -6.42 3.31
CA ARG A 43 9.43 -6.78 4.69
C ARG A 43 7.94 -6.62 5.00
N ARG A 44 7.33 -5.51 4.57
CA ARG A 44 5.89 -5.26 4.77
C ARG A 44 5.02 -6.26 4.02
N GLN A 45 5.38 -6.58 2.77
CA GLN A 45 4.66 -7.59 1.99
C GLN A 45 4.73 -8.97 2.65
N GLN A 46 5.91 -9.36 3.15
CA GLN A 46 6.08 -10.61 3.87
C GLN A 46 5.25 -10.62 5.16
N ALA A 47 5.37 -9.58 5.99
CA ALA A 47 4.60 -9.50 7.24
C ALA A 47 3.09 -9.50 7.01
N LEU A 48 2.61 -8.90 5.92
CA LEU A 48 1.21 -8.98 5.54
C LEU A 48 0.79 -10.40 5.14
N GLY A 49 1.63 -11.10 4.36
CA GLY A 49 1.40 -12.52 4.03
C GLY A 49 1.31 -13.38 5.28
N ASP A 50 2.31 -13.27 6.16
CA ASP A 50 2.37 -14.01 7.42
C ASP A 50 1.12 -13.74 8.29
N LEU A 51 0.67 -12.48 8.36
CA LEU A 51 -0.55 -12.10 9.09
C LEU A 51 -1.81 -12.73 8.49
N LEU A 52 -1.94 -12.72 7.15
CA LEU A 52 -3.09 -13.30 6.46
C LEU A 52 -3.14 -14.82 6.63
N ASP A 53 -1.98 -15.48 6.57
CA ASP A 53 -1.85 -16.92 6.82
C ASP A 53 -2.23 -17.26 8.27
N GLU A 54 -1.71 -16.52 9.24
CA GLU A 54 -2.06 -16.69 10.67
C GLU A 54 -3.58 -16.50 10.90
N MET A 55 -4.18 -15.48 10.26
CA MET A 55 -5.62 -15.25 10.37
C MET A 55 -6.45 -16.39 9.77
N ASN A 56 -6.03 -16.93 8.62
CA ASN A 56 -6.71 -18.03 7.97
C ASN A 56 -6.57 -19.34 8.76
N GLU A 57 -5.39 -19.60 9.35
CA GLU A 57 -5.18 -20.75 10.23
C GLU A 57 -6.02 -20.66 11.51
N ARG A 58 -6.10 -19.48 12.13
CA ARG A 58 -6.83 -19.28 13.39
C ARG A 58 -8.34 -19.34 13.22
N ASN A 59 -8.86 -18.70 12.17
CA ASN A 59 -10.30 -18.48 12.02
C ASN A 59 -10.94 -19.39 10.95
N GLY A 60 -10.13 -20.06 10.13
CA GLY A 60 -10.60 -20.74 8.94
C GLY A 60 -11.04 -19.74 7.85
N PRO A 61 -11.52 -20.24 6.69
CA PRO A 61 -12.13 -19.38 5.69
C PRO A 61 -13.35 -18.68 6.27
N ALA A 62 -13.55 -17.41 5.92
CA ALA A 62 -14.74 -16.67 6.33
C ALA A 62 -16.01 -17.34 5.78
N ASP A 63 -17.01 -17.50 6.64
CA ASP A 63 -18.33 -17.96 6.22
C ASP A 63 -19.02 -16.83 5.44
N PRO A 64 -19.42 -17.07 4.17
CA PRO A 64 -20.11 -16.06 3.37
C PRO A 64 -21.39 -15.52 4.02
N ASP A 65 -22.11 -16.32 4.81
CA ASP A 65 -23.34 -15.89 5.47
C ASP A 65 -23.05 -14.90 6.61
N ASP A 66 -21.98 -15.14 7.39
CA ASP A 66 -21.51 -14.22 8.44
C ASP A 66 -20.99 -12.91 7.85
N VAL A 67 -20.33 -12.97 6.68
CA VAL A 67 -19.86 -11.78 5.97
C VAL A 67 -21.05 -10.95 5.45
N GLU A 68 -22.09 -11.59 4.91
CA GLU A 68 -23.29 -10.90 4.44
C GLU A 68 -24.06 -10.24 5.61
N GLU A 69 -24.15 -10.93 6.76
CA GLU A 69 -24.75 -10.37 7.96
C GLU A 69 -23.96 -9.16 8.50
N MET A 70 -22.62 -9.24 8.51
CA MET A 70 -21.76 -8.12 8.88
C MET A 70 -21.95 -6.93 7.93
N VAL A 71 -22.02 -7.17 6.62
CA VAL A 71 -22.23 -6.12 5.61
C VAL A 71 -23.58 -5.43 5.82
N ARG A 72 -24.66 -6.21 6.03
CA ARG A 72 -26.00 -5.68 6.32
C ARG A 72 -26.01 -4.83 7.59
N ARG A 73 -25.28 -5.22 8.63
CA ARG A 73 -25.22 -4.46 9.90
C ARG A 73 -24.44 -3.14 9.81
N HIS A 74 -23.45 -3.04 8.91
CA HIS A 74 -22.54 -1.88 8.88
C HIS A 74 -22.74 -0.95 7.69
N PHE A 75 -23.24 -1.46 6.56
CA PHE A 75 -23.37 -0.67 5.33
C PHE A 75 -24.82 -0.36 4.93
N ASP A 76 -25.83 -1.09 5.40
CA ASP A 76 -27.25 -0.80 5.10
C ASP A 76 -27.90 0.22 6.05
N SER A 77 -27.27 0.59 7.16
CA SER A 77 -27.85 1.57 8.11
C SER A 77 -27.75 3.04 7.64
N GLY A 78 -27.25 3.30 6.42
CA GLY A 78 -27.11 4.64 5.83
C GLY A 78 -28.19 5.01 4.81
N ALA A 79 -29.18 4.16 4.54
CA ALA A 79 -30.25 4.44 3.59
C ALA A 79 -31.47 5.15 4.21
N ASP A 80 -31.32 5.78 5.38
CA ASP A 80 -32.40 6.49 6.05
C ASP A 80 -32.00 7.95 6.34
N GLY A 81 -32.66 8.89 5.65
CA GLY A 81 -32.61 10.31 6.02
C GLY A 81 -32.09 11.29 4.98
N THR A 82 -32.75 11.44 3.83
CA THR A 82 -32.95 12.80 3.27
C THR A 82 -34.28 12.85 2.52
N ALA A 83 -35.34 13.22 3.24
CA ALA A 83 -36.62 13.57 2.62
C ALA A 83 -36.42 14.78 1.68
N PRO A 84 -36.96 14.78 0.45
CA PRO A 84 -36.90 15.96 -0.40
C PRO A 84 -37.73 17.07 0.23
N ARG A 85 -37.09 18.22 0.51
CA ARG A 85 -37.80 19.47 0.76
C ARG A 85 -38.62 19.76 -0.50
N GLN A 86 -39.95 19.82 -0.38
CA GLN A 86 -40.80 20.42 -1.40
C GLN A 86 -40.32 21.86 -1.59
N ALA A 87 -39.82 22.16 -2.78
CA ALA A 87 -39.74 23.53 -3.24
C ALA A 87 -41.10 23.85 -3.85
N ASP A 88 -41.80 24.80 -3.23
CA ASP A 88 -42.92 25.51 -3.81
C ASP A 88 -42.51 26.06 -5.20
N ASP A 89 -43.24 25.67 -6.25
CA ASP A 89 -43.11 26.29 -7.58
C ASP A 89 -43.89 27.62 -7.57
N CYS A 90 -43.15 28.71 -7.87
CA CYS A 90 -43.66 30.00 -8.32
C CYS A 90 -43.70 30.03 -9.85
#